data_AF-A0A7G8XD93-F1
#
_entry.id   AF-A0A7G8XD93-F1
#
_cell.length_a   1.000
_cell.length_b   1.000
_cell.length_c   1.000
_cell.angle_alpha   90.00
_cell.angle_beta   90.00
_cell.angle_gamma   90.00
#
_symmetry.space_group_name_H-M   'P 1'
#
loop_
_entity.id
_entity.type
_entity.pdbx_description
1 polymer ?
#
loop_
_entity_poly.entity_id
_entity_poly.type
_entity_poly.pdbx_seq_one_letter_code
_entity_poly.pdbx_strand_id
1 'polypeptide(L)'
;MHTPGHTLGHISLYEPEEEILICGDLFHKNDIGWLNIFREGVSSIQRSLESLDRLSMLRIQQAYSGHGPQMENPLAAIDAARKRFEKWLSMPDKVSWHACKRIFSFTLIIKNGLAKEDIGNYLLKCGWFQDFARYSFQVQPEEFIQILLDEMIRSGAASWHNNYLIATAPYQAPQEKWMNKNIKPKDWEPYYFVT
;
A
#
# COMPACT_ATOMS: atom_id res chain seq x y z
N MET A 1 6.59 -17.80 6.19
CA MET A 1 7.72 -17.04 6.76
C MET A 1 7.21 -15.71 7.29
N HIS A 2 7.54 -15.31 8.52
CA HIS A 2 7.17 -13.99 9.04
C HIS A 2 8.05 -12.91 8.42
N THR A 3 7.46 -11.94 7.72
CA THR A 3 8.14 -10.91 6.92
C THR A 3 7.57 -9.52 7.23
N PRO A 4 7.73 -9.02 8.47
CA PRO A 4 7.13 -7.76 8.89
C PRO A 4 7.70 -6.58 8.11
N GLY A 5 6.93 -5.49 8.07
CA GLY A 5 7.29 -4.29 7.33
C GLY A 5 6.04 -3.54 6.92
N HIS A 6 5.35 -4.08 5.90
CA HIS A 6 4.01 -3.62 5.47
C HIS A 6 3.00 -3.63 6.62
N THR A 7 2.97 -4.74 7.37
CA THR A 7 2.31 -4.81 8.69
C THR A 7 3.19 -5.55 9.68
N LEU A 8 2.90 -5.45 10.98
CA LEU A 8 3.57 -6.22 12.02
C LEU A 8 3.38 -7.74 11.87
N GLY A 9 2.20 -8.16 11.39
CA GLY A 9 1.83 -9.57 11.19
C GLY A 9 2.08 -10.09 9.79
N HIS A 10 2.74 -9.32 8.90
CA HIS A 10 2.91 -9.71 7.51
C HIS A 10 3.70 -11.01 7.37
N ILE A 11 3.26 -11.88 6.45
CA ILE A 11 3.90 -13.14 6.13
C ILE A 11 4.12 -13.27 4.62
N SER A 12 5.09 -14.10 4.25
CA SER A 12 5.32 -14.55 2.88
C SER A 12 5.33 -16.08 2.85
N LEU A 13 4.82 -16.66 1.77
CA LEU A 13 4.75 -18.10 1.56
C LEU A 13 5.77 -18.48 0.49
N TYR A 14 6.68 -19.39 0.81
CA TYR A 14 7.71 -19.85 -0.09
C TYR A 14 7.53 -21.35 -0.31
N GLU A 15 7.47 -21.75 -1.56
CA GLU A 15 7.44 -23.13 -2.02
C GLU A 15 8.83 -23.44 -2.63
N PRO A 16 9.62 -24.36 -2.04
CA PRO A 16 11.01 -24.59 -2.43
C PRO A 16 11.21 -25.48 -3.66
N GLU A 17 10.26 -26.33 -4.05
CA GLU A 17 10.43 -27.27 -5.19
C GLU A 17 10.36 -26.54 -6.52
N GLU A 18 9.40 -25.63 -6.66
CA GLU A 18 9.14 -24.78 -7.84
C GLU A 18 9.80 -23.40 -7.71
N GLU A 19 10.45 -23.12 -6.58
CA GLU A 19 11.15 -21.86 -6.30
C GLU A 19 10.21 -20.64 -6.41
N ILE A 20 8.98 -20.78 -5.88
CA ILE A 20 7.89 -19.79 -5.95
C ILE A 20 7.73 -19.06 -4.62
N LEU A 21 7.66 -17.72 -4.68
CA LEU A 21 7.40 -16.86 -3.54
C LEU A 21 6.08 -16.09 -3.69
N ILE A 22 5.14 -16.27 -2.76
CA ILE A 22 4.03 -15.34 -2.54
C ILE A 22 4.49 -14.33 -1.49
N CYS A 23 4.88 -13.13 -1.92
CA CYS A 23 5.53 -12.13 -1.07
C CYS A 23 4.59 -11.12 -0.43
N GLY A 24 3.28 -11.20 -0.70
CA GLY A 24 2.29 -10.26 -0.17
C GLY A 24 2.61 -8.82 -0.58
N ASP A 25 2.50 -7.89 0.37
CA ASP A 25 2.72 -6.46 0.13
C ASP A 25 4.09 -5.97 0.64
N LEU A 26 5.03 -6.89 0.90
CA LEU A 26 6.39 -6.49 1.28
C LEU A 26 7.09 -5.72 0.14
N PHE A 27 6.98 -6.23 -1.10
CA PHE A 27 7.51 -5.58 -2.30
C PHE A 27 6.71 -5.97 -3.55
N HIS A 28 6.84 -5.19 -4.61
CA HIS A 28 6.21 -5.39 -5.91
C HIS A 28 7.25 -5.26 -7.03
N LYS A 29 6.92 -5.70 -8.26
CA LYS A 29 7.86 -5.69 -9.41
C LYS A 29 8.63 -4.38 -9.60
N ASN A 30 7.97 -3.24 -9.39
CA ASN A 30 8.56 -1.90 -9.56
C ASN A 30 8.21 -0.94 -8.40
N ASP A 31 7.78 -1.48 -7.26
CA ASP A 31 7.33 -0.67 -6.13
C ASP A 31 7.39 -1.46 -4.82
N ILE A 32 6.89 -0.87 -3.75
CA ILE A 32 6.75 -1.45 -2.43
C ILE A 32 5.34 -1.22 -1.91
N GLY A 33 4.91 -2.05 -0.97
CA GLY A 33 3.59 -1.91 -0.38
C GLY A 33 3.43 -0.60 0.39
N TRP A 34 2.18 -0.30 0.71
CA TRP A 34 1.85 0.87 1.52
C TRP A 34 2.44 0.75 2.93
N LEU A 35 3.20 1.74 3.39
CA LEU A 35 3.68 1.80 4.77
C LEU A 35 2.92 2.87 5.57
N ASN A 36 2.13 2.44 6.54
CA ASN A 36 1.53 3.35 7.51
C ASN A 36 2.35 3.38 8.80
N ILE A 37 3.31 4.30 8.89
CA ILE A 37 4.23 4.45 10.03
C ILE A 37 3.51 4.78 11.36
N PHE A 38 2.31 5.36 11.32
CA PHE A 38 1.52 5.67 12.52
C PHE A 38 0.82 4.45 13.09
N ARG A 39 0.45 3.51 12.22
CA ARG A 39 -0.21 2.25 12.61
C ARG A 39 0.79 1.15 12.92
N GLU A 40 1.80 0.99 12.08
CA GLU A 40 2.76 -0.11 12.14
C GLU A 40 4.04 0.27 12.91
N GLY A 41 4.23 1.57 13.19
CA GLY A 41 5.39 2.10 13.89
C GLY A 41 6.52 2.55 12.96
N VAL A 42 7.38 3.42 13.50
CA VAL A 42 8.47 4.10 12.77
C VAL A 42 9.54 3.13 12.25
N SER A 43 9.68 1.95 12.84
CA SER A 43 10.63 0.91 12.42
C SER A 43 10.12 0.02 11.27
N SER A 44 8.99 0.36 10.63
CA SER A 44 8.44 -0.38 9.49
C SER A 44 9.40 -0.49 8.31
N ILE A 45 10.19 0.55 8.03
CA ILE A 45 11.21 0.52 6.96
C ILE A 45 12.33 -0.47 7.31
N GLN A 46 12.86 -0.41 8.53
CA GLN A 46 13.93 -1.30 9.01
C GLN A 46 13.48 -2.77 8.98
N ARG A 47 12.27 -3.06 9.49
CA ARG A 47 11.70 -4.41 9.41
C ARG A 47 11.50 -4.90 7.97
N SER A 48 11.13 -3.99 7.06
CA SER A 48 11.00 -4.32 5.64
C SER A 48 12.35 -4.72 5.05
N LEU A 49 13.42 -3.98 5.36
CA LEU A 49 14.79 -4.32 4.95
C LEU A 49 15.24 -5.68 5.49
N GLU A 50 15.07 -5.94 6.78
CA GLU A 50 15.40 -7.24 7.40
C GLU A 50 14.59 -8.40 6.79
N SER A 51 13.36 -8.15 6.36
CA SER A 51 12.55 -9.13 5.64
C SER A 51 13.04 -9.37 4.22
N LEU A 52 13.45 -8.32 3.50
CA LEU A 52 14.05 -8.45 2.18
C LEU A 52 15.39 -9.20 2.23
N ASP A 53 16.22 -8.93 3.24
CA ASP A 53 17.48 -9.66 3.47
C ASP A 53 17.23 -11.15 3.62
N ARG A 54 16.26 -11.53 4.46
CA ARG A 54 15.90 -12.95 4.65
C ARG A 54 15.39 -13.61 3.38
N LEU A 55 14.56 -12.92 2.60
CA LEU A 55 14.06 -13.46 1.33
C LEU A 55 15.14 -13.55 0.25
N SER A 56 16.12 -12.65 0.25
CA SER A 56 17.22 -12.66 -0.72
C SER A 56 18.16 -13.86 -0.61
N MET A 57 18.12 -14.58 0.52
CA MET A 57 18.87 -15.82 0.72
C MET A 57 18.20 -17.05 0.11
N LEU A 58 16.95 -16.93 -0.34
CA LEU A 58 16.20 -18.04 -0.94
C LEU A 58 16.47 -18.12 -2.45
N ARG A 59 16.33 -19.33 -2.99
CA ARG A 59 16.35 -19.54 -4.44
C ARG A 59 14.94 -19.31 -4.98
N ILE A 60 14.71 -18.18 -5.65
CA ILE A 60 13.38 -17.76 -6.10
C ILE A 60 13.42 -17.50 -7.61
N GLN A 61 12.68 -18.28 -8.39
CA GLN A 61 12.50 -18.06 -9.83
C GLN A 61 11.31 -17.16 -10.13
N GLN A 62 10.24 -17.30 -9.33
CA GLN A 62 9.00 -16.58 -9.57
C GLN A 62 8.48 -16.00 -8.27
N ALA A 63 7.98 -14.77 -8.33
CA ALA A 63 7.32 -14.15 -7.19
C ALA A 63 5.99 -13.49 -7.57
N TYR A 64 5.03 -13.59 -6.65
CA TYR A 64 3.70 -13.02 -6.72
C TYR A 64 3.48 -12.13 -5.50
N SER A 65 3.29 -10.84 -5.75
CA SER A 65 2.90 -9.88 -4.71
C SER A 65 1.38 -9.73 -4.62
N GLY A 66 0.90 -9.09 -3.56
CA GLY A 66 -0.53 -8.79 -3.38
C GLY A 66 -1.10 -7.89 -4.49
N HIS A 67 -0.24 -7.17 -5.19
CA HIS A 67 -0.58 -6.30 -6.30
C HIS A 67 0.40 -6.40 -7.46
N GLY A 68 -0.09 -6.14 -8.67
CA GLY A 68 0.73 -6.10 -9.89
C GLY A 68 0.95 -7.48 -10.54
N PRO A 69 1.73 -7.53 -11.63
CA PRO A 69 1.98 -8.76 -12.36
C PRO A 69 3.02 -9.64 -11.67
N GLN A 70 3.11 -10.89 -12.12
CA GLN A 70 4.18 -11.83 -11.77
C GLN A 70 5.57 -11.22 -12.01
N MET A 71 6.50 -11.58 -11.12
CA MET A 71 7.92 -11.25 -11.19
C MET A 71 8.71 -12.48 -11.62
N GLU A 72 9.28 -12.45 -12.83
CA GLU A 72 10.19 -13.48 -13.36
C GLU A 72 11.65 -13.27 -12.92
N ASN A 73 11.98 -12.09 -12.37
CA ASN A 73 13.27 -11.83 -11.74
C ASN A 73 13.07 -11.24 -10.34
N PRO A 74 12.71 -12.09 -9.35
CA PRO A 74 12.40 -11.65 -8.00
C PRO A 74 13.59 -10.97 -7.30
N LEU A 75 14.82 -11.43 -7.54
CA LEU A 75 16.02 -10.84 -6.94
C LEU A 75 16.21 -9.38 -7.36
N ALA A 76 16.02 -9.06 -8.65
CA ALA A 76 16.08 -7.68 -9.11
C ALA A 76 14.99 -6.79 -8.46
N ALA A 77 13.79 -7.34 -8.24
CA ALA A 77 12.72 -6.62 -7.56
C ALA A 77 13.01 -6.40 -6.07
N ILE A 78 13.59 -7.41 -5.39
CA ILE A 78 14.07 -7.30 -4.00
C ILE A 78 15.14 -6.21 -3.89
N ASP A 79 16.13 -6.19 -4.80
CA ASP A 79 17.18 -5.17 -4.80
C ASP A 79 16.63 -3.76 -5.06
N ALA A 80 15.66 -3.63 -5.97
CA ALA A 80 14.99 -2.36 -6.22
C ALA A 80 14.21 -1.87 -4.99
N ALA A 81 13.51 -2.77 -4.30
CA ALA A 81 12.80 -2.46 -3.06
C ALA A 81 13.78 -2.06 -1.95
N ARG A 82 14.88 -2.80 -1.77
CA ARG A 82 15.95 -2.50 -0.81
C ARG A 82 16.51 -1.08 -1.04
N LYS A 83 16.94 -0.76 -2.25
CA LYS A 83 17.45 0.56 -2.62
C LYS A 83 16.44 1.67 -2.34
N ARG A 84 15.14 1.41 -2.56
CA ARG A 84 14.08 2.37 -2.26
C ARG A 84 13.94 2.61 -0.76
N PHE A 85 13.91 1.56 0.05
CA PHE A 85 13.84 1.66 1.52
C PHE A 85 15.08 2.36 2.10
N GLU A 86 16.29 2.00 1.67
CA GLU A 86 17.53 2.67 2.07
C GLU A 86 17.51 4.17 1.76
N LYS A 87 16.98 4.54 0.59
CA LYS A 87 16.80 5.95 0.21
C LYS A 87 15.79 6.66 1.12
N TRP A 88 14.76 5.97 1.60
CA TRP A 88 13.75 6.57 2.47
C TRP A 88 14.22 6.72 3.91
N LEU A 89 15.18 5.91 4.37
CA LEU A 89 15.84 6.13 5.67
C LEU A 89 16.49 7.51 5.77
N SER A 90 17.05 8.02 4.68
CA SER A 90 17.65 9.37 4.62
C SER A 90 16.67 10.46 4.18
N MET A 91 15.45 10.09 3.77
CA MET A 91 14.45 11.02 3.22
C MET A 91 13.03 10.63 3.69
N PRO A 92 12.71 10.79 4.98
CA PRO A 92 11.48 10.28 5.57
C PRO A 92 10.22 10.81 4.89
N ASP A 93 10.19 12.05 4.41
CA ASP A 93 9.03 12.62 3.70
C ASP A 93 8.56 11.78 2.51
N LYS A 94 9.48 11.00 1.90
CA LYS A 94 9.13 10.11 0.78
C LYS A 94 8.23 8.96 1.20
N VAL A 95 8.38 8.44 2.42
CA VAL A 95 7.47 7.41 2.93
C VAL A 95 6.08 7.99 3.10
N SER A 96 5.97 9.20 3.63
CA SER A 96 4.68 9.87 3.86
C SER A 96 3.98 10.23 2.56
N TRP A 97 4.72 10.72 1.55
CA TRP A 97 4.16 10.99 0.23
C TRP A 97 3.72 9.72 -0.50
N HIS A 98 4.54 8.67 -0.48
CA HIS A 98 4.13 7.38 -1.04
C HIS A 98 2.89 6.86 -0.32
N ALA A 99 2.86 6.97 1.00
CA ALA A 99 1.76 6.49 1.82
C ALA A 99 0.43 7.17 1.47
N CYS A 100 0.40 8.51 1.48
CA CYS A 100 -0.80 9.28 1.19
C CYS A 100 -1.29 9.06 -0.24
N LYS A 101 -0.38 9.09 -1.22
CA LYS A 101 -0.75 8.85 -2.62
C LYS A 101 -1.31 7.45 -2.83
N ARG A 102 -0.66 6.43 -2.27
CA ARG A 102 -1.04 5.03 -2.47
C ARG A 102 -2.44 4.75 -1.94
N ILE A 103 -2.71 5.10 -0.68
CA ILE A 103 -4.00 4.82 -0.05
C ILE A 103 -5.13 5.63 -0.70
N PHE A 104 -4.85 6.85 -1.14
CA PHE A 104 -5.84 7.66 -1.82
C PHE A 104 -6.09 7.18 -3.26
N SER A 105 -5.07 6.78 -4.03
CA SER A 105 -5.24 6.14 -5.34
C SER A 105 -6.11 4.89 -5.25
N PHE A 106 -5.90 4.02 -4.24
CA PHE A 106 -6.78 2.86 -4.02
C PHE A 106 -8.22 3.27 -3.72
N THR A 107 -8.43 4.34 -2.95
CA THR A 107 -9.78 4.87 -2.73
C THR A 107 -10.43 5.27 -4.05
N LEU A 108 -9.72 6.01 -4.90
CA LEU A 108 -10.23 6.42 -6.20
C LEU A 108 -10.54 5.21 -7.10
N ILE A 109 -9.71 4.17 -7.08
CA ILE A 109 -9.98 2.91 -7.80
C ILE A 109 -11.25 2.24 -7.27
N ILE A 110 -11.36 2.07 -5.95
CA ILE A 110 -12.48 1.38 -5.30
C ILE A 110 -13.81 2.11 -5.54
N LYS A 111 -13.78 3.45 -5.52
CA LYS A 111 -14.97 4.28 -5.74
C LYS A 111 -15.22 4.62 -7.21
N ASN A 112 -14.34 4.20 -8.12
CA ASN A 112 -14.36 4.59 -9.52
C ASN A 112 -14.38 6.13 -9.71
N GLY A 113 -13.51 6.80 -8.96
CA GLY A 113 -13.41 8.24 -8.84
C GLY A 113 -14.17 8.83 -7.65
N LEU A 114 -13.88 10.09 -7.34
CA LEU A 114 -14.59 10.88 -6.33
C LEU A 114 -14.97 12.24 -6.89
N ALA A 115 -16.20 12.70 -6.63
CA ALA A 115 -16.64 14.03 -7.00
C ALA A 115 -15.90 15.09 -6.17
N LYS A 116 -15.59 16.24 -6.78
CA LYS A 116 -14.80 17.31 -6.14
C LYS A 116 -15.34 17.72 -4.77
N GLU A 117 -16.65 17.87 -4.66
CA GLU A 117 -17.38 18.24 -3.44
C GLU A 117 -17.29 17.19 -2.33
N ASP A 118 -17.11 15.91 -2.68
CA ASP A 118 -17.08 14.81 -1.71
C ASP A 118 -15.69 14.54 -1.14
N ILE A 119 -14.63 14.92 -1.88
CA ILE A 119 -13.24 14.60 -1.53
C ILE A 119 -12.87 15.14 -0.15
N GLY A 120 -13.17 16.40 0.14
CA GLY A 120 -12.80 17.01 1.42
C GLY A 120 -13.44 16.30 2.61
N ASN A 121 -14.76 16.06 2.55
CA ASN A 121 -15.49 15.32 3.57
C ASN A 121 -14.97 13.88 3.73
N TYR A 122 -14.61 13.22 2.62
CA TYR A 122 -14.03 11.89 2.66
C TYR A 122 -12.67 11.86 3.37
N LEU A 123 -11.74 12.74 2.96
CA LEU A 123 -10.38 12.79 3.50
C LEU A 123 -10.37 13.15 4.98
N LEU A 124 -11.19 14.13 5.41
CA LEU A 124 -11.27 14.53 6.81
C LEU A 124 -11.81 13.42 7.74
N LYS A 125 -12.57 12.46 7.21
CA LYS A 125 -13.02 11.28 7.97
C LYS A 125 -11.98 10.17 8.05
N CYS A 126 -10.89 10.25 7.29
CA CYS A 126 -9.85 9.22 7.25
C CYS A 126 -8.80 9.45 8.35
N GLY A 127 -8.66 8.48 9.27
CA GLY A 127 -7.64 8.55 10.33
C GLY A 127 -6.22 8.67 9.79
N TRP A 128 -5.87 7.90 8.75
CA TRP A 128 -4.55 8.00 8.10
C TRP A 128 -4.26 9.42 7.61
N PHE A 129 -5.26 10.09 7.02
CA PHE A 129 -5.09 11.42 6.44
C PHE A 129 -4.83 12.46 7.54
N GLN A 130 -5.58 12.35 8.63
CA GLN A 130 -5.44 13.18 9.83
C GLN A 130 -4.03 13.03 10.45
N ASP A 131 -3.51 11.80 10.54
CA ASP A 131 -2.19 11.53 11.11
C ASP A 131 -1.07 12.08 10.22
N PHE A 132 -1.10 11.79 8.92
CA PHE A 132 -0.08 12.27 7.99
C PHE A 132 -0.07 13.79 7.88
N ALA A 133 -1.24 14.44 7.79
CA ALA A 133 -1.34 15.90 7.73
C ALA A 133 -0.65 16.58 8.92
N ARG A 134 -0.98 16.15 10.15
CA ARG A 134 -0.49 16.79 11.37
C ARG A 134 0.95 16.43 11.70
N TYR A 135 1.33 15.16 11.55
CA TYR A 135 2.58 14.67 12.11
C TYR A 135 3.69 14.47 11.08
N SER A 136 3.36 14.22 9.80
CA SER A 136 4.36 14.20 8.73
C SER A 136 4.49 15.56 8.05
N PHE A 137 3.37 16.18 7.67
CA PHE A 137 3.37 17.41 6.89
C PHE A 137 3.22 18.68 7.74
N GLN A 138 2.92 18.54 9.03
CA GLN A 138 2.83 19.64 10.00
C GLN A 138 1.87 20.77 9.59
N VAL A 139 0.77 20.39 8.92
CA VAL A 139 -0.31 21.29 8.50
C VAL A 139 -1.64 20.83 9.07
N GLN A 140 -2.64 21.72 9.07
CA GLN A 140 -4.00 21.30 9.42
C GLN A 140 -4.58 20.37 8.34
N PRO A 141 -5.39 19.35 8.70
CA PRO A 141 -5.97 18.44 7.71
C PRO A 141 -6.74 19.15 6.59
N GLU A 142 -7.43 20.24 6.89
CA GLU A 142 -8.19 21.03 5.92
C GLU A 142 -7.28 21.66 4.87
N GLU A 143 -6.12 22.16 5.27
CA GLU A 143 -5.09 22.71 4.38
C GLU A 143 -4.45 21.59 3.54
N PHE A 144 -4.18 20.44 4.16
CA PHE A 144 -3.55 19.31 3.49
C PHE A 144 -4.37 18.72 2.35
N ILE A 145 -5.69 18.95 2.30
CA ILE A 145 -6.54 18.46 1.20
C ILE A 145 -6.00 18.97 -0.13
N GLN A 146 -5.79 20.28 -0.26
CA GLN A 146 -5.35 20.87 -1.52
C GLN A 146 -3.92 20.43 -1.85
N ILE A 147 -3.04 20.35 -0.85
CA ILE A 147 -1.65 19.91 -1.03
C ILE A 147 -1.60 18.47 -1.56
N LEU A 148 -2.39 17.55 -0.99
CA LEU A 148 -2.47 16.18 -1.47
C LEU A 148 -3.03 16.12 -2.89
N LEU A 149 -4.10 16.88 -3.18
CA LEU A 149 -4.69 16.93 -4.51
C LEU A 149 -3.70 17.41 -5.57
N ASP A 150 -2.98 18.50 -5.30
CA ASP A 150 -1.98 19.04 -6.20
C ASP A 150 -0.85 18.03 -6.44
N GLU A 151 -0.40 17.33 -5.39
CA GLU A 151 0.63 16.28 -5.52
C GLU A 151 0.12 15.06 -6.31
N MET A 152 -1.14 14.68 -6.16
CA MET A 152 -1.75 13.59 -6.94
C MET A 152 -1.78 13.92 -8.43
N ILE A 153 -2.13 15.16 -8.79
CA ILE A 153 -2.12 15.65 -10.18
C ILE A 153 -0.67 15.78 -10.69
N ARG A 154 0.20 16.47 -9.94
CA ARG A 154 1.59 16.74 -10.31
C ARG A 154 2.39 15.46 -10.56
N SER A 155 2.17 14.44 -9.75
CA SER A 155 2.84 13.14 -9.91
C SER A 155 2.14 12.21 -10.90
N GLY A 156 1.01 12.63 -11.48
CA GLY A 156 0.24 11.84 -12.42
C GLY A 156 -0.41 10.60 -11.80
N ALA A 157 -0.64 10.60 -10.48
CA ALA A 157 -1.33 9.50 -9.77
C ALA A 157 -2.87 9.61 -9.88
N ALA A 158 -3.37 10.81 -10.18
CA ALA A 158 -4.76 11.06 -10.49
C ALA A 158 -4.91 12.18 -11.54
N SER A 159 -6.09 12.24 -12.16
CA SER A 159 -6.48 13.28 -13.13
C SER A 159 -7.94 13.65 -12.93
N TRP A 160 -8.27 14.90 -13.28
CA TRP A 160 -9.66 15.36 -13.32
C TRP A 160 -10.34 14.93 -14.63
N HIS A 161 -11.52 14.33 -14.50
CA HIS A 161 -12.43 14.02 -15.59
C HIS A 161 -13.78 14.68 -15.24
N ASN A 162 -14.09 15.79 -15.90
CA ASN A 162 -15.19 16.69 -15.49
C ASN A 162 -15.04 17.08 -14.02
N ASN A 163 -16.03 16.74 -13.18
CA ASN A 163 -16.04 17.04 -11.74
C ASN A 163 -15.52 15.89 -10.87
N TYR A 164 -14.96 14.84 -11.46
CA TYR A 164 -14.46 13.67 -10.76
C TYR A 164 -12.94 13.59 -10.81
N LEU A 165 -12.32 13.36 -9.66
CA LEU A 165 -10.92 12.97 -9.58
C LEU A 165 -10.84 11.45 -9.75
N ILE A 166 -10.03 10.97 -10.70
CA ILE A 166 -9.90 9.55 -11.05
C ILE A 166 -8.44 9.13 -10.95
N ALA A 167 -8.17 7.92 -10.44
CA ALA A 167 -6.83 7.35 -10.48
C ALA A 167 -6.40 7.09 -11.94
N THR A 168 -5.16 7.42 -12.26
CA THR A 168 -4.60 7.25 -13.63
C THR A 168 -4.12 5.82 -13.90
N ALA A 169 -3.78 5.08 -12.85
CA ALA A 169 -3.40 3.68 -12.98
C ALA A 169 -4.54 2.89 -13.64
N PRO A 170 -4.28 1.98 -14.59
CA PRO A 170 -5.34 1.16 -15.18
C PRO A 170 -6.03 0.28 -14.13
N TYR A 171 -7.36 0.27 -14.11
CA TYR A 171 -8.16 -0.62 -13.25
C TYR A 171 -9.49 -0.96 -13.91
N GLN A 172 -10.10 -2.04 -13.42
CA GLN A 172 -11.50 -2.35 -13.71
C GLN A 172 -12.35 -1.84 -12.56
N ALA A 173 -13.31 -0.97 -12.86
CA ALA A 173 -14.21 -0.41 -11.86
C ALA A 173 -14.97 -1.53 -11.12
N PRO A 174 -15.03 -1.50 -9.77
CA PRO A 174 -15.84 -2.44 -9.02
C PRO A 174 -17.32 -2.34 -9.40
N GLN A 175 -18.02 -3.47 -9.39
CA GLN A 175 -19.47 -3.47 -9.61
C GLN A 175 -20.17 -2.80 -8.41
N GLU A 176 -21.10 -1.89 -8.66
CA GLU A 176 -21.79 -1.12 -7.61
C GLU A 176 -22.44 -2.00 -6.54
N LYS A 177 -23.00 -3.16 -6.95
CA LYS A 177 -23.56 -4.17 -6.04
C LYS A 177 -22.57 -4.75 -5.03
N TRP A 178 -21.26 -4.73 -5.30
CA TRP A 178 -20.24 -5.20 -4.35
C TRP A 178 -19.98 -4.16 -3.26
N MET A 179 -19.99 -2.87 -3.62
CA MET A 179 -19.72 -1.77 -2.69
C MET A 179 -20.76 -1.66 -1.56
N ASN A 180 -22.00 -2.04 -1.85
CA ASN A 180 -23.11 -1.94 -0.90
C ASN A 180 -23.36 -3.24 -0.11
N LYS A 181 -22.58 -4.30 -0.36
CA LYS A 181 -22.76 -5.60 0.31
C LYS A 181 -21.68 -5.83 1.36
N ASN A 182 -22.08 -6.12 2.60
CA ASN A 182 -21.13 -6.62 3.59
C ASN A 182 -20.75 -8.07 3.24
N ILE A 183 -19.57 -8.25 2.64
CA ILE A 183 -19.03 -9.54 2.19
C ILE A 183 -18.19 -10.26 3.26
N LYS A 184 -18.07 -9.72 4.47
CA LYS A 184 -17.32 -10.37 5.54
C LYS A 184 -17.97 -11.73 5.86
N PRO A 185 -17.19 -12.82 5.99
CA PRO A 185 -17.72 -14.08 6.47
C PRO A 185 -18.43 -13.86 7.80
N LYS A 186 -19.71 -14.24 7.88
CA LYS A 186 -20.51 -14.12 9.12
C LYS A 186 -20.56 -15.43 9.90
N ASP A 187 -20.32 -16.54 9.21
CA ASP A 187 -20.48 -17.89 9.74
C ASP A 187 -19.11 -18.54 10.00
N TRP A 188 -18.18 -17.78 10.57
CA TRP A 188 -16.89 -18.33 10.97
C TRP A 188 -17.04 -19.04 12.32
N GLU A 189 -17.29 -20.34 12.29
CA GLU A 189 -17.35 -21.17 13.50
C GLU A 189 -16.02 -21.06 14.26
N PRO A 190 -16.02 -20.65 15.54
CA PRO A 190 -14.80 -20.65 16.34
C PRO A 190 -14.36 -22.11 16.53
N TYR A 191 -13.27 -22.50 15.87
CA TYR A 191 -12.58 -23.74 16.20
C TYR A 191 -12.04 -23.63 17.62
N TYR A 192 -12.71 -24.27 18.57
CA TYR A 192 -12.12 -24.56 19.87
C TYR A 192 -10.97 -25.54 19.62
N PHE A 193 -9.74 -25.07 19.76
CA PHE A 193 -8.59 -25.96 19.84
C PHE A 193 -8.82 -26.89 21.04
N VAL A 194 -9.04 -28.18 20.77
CA VAL A 194 -8.99 -29.21 21.80
C VAL A 194 -7.52 -29.30 22.21
N THR A 195 -7.22 -28.81 23.41
CA THR A 195 -5.92 -28.93 24.08
C THR A 195 -5.55 -30.38 24.33
#